data_AF-A0A6M1NLC1-F1
#
_entry.id   AF-A0A6M1NLC1-F1
#
_cell.length_a   1.000
_cell.length_b   1.000
_cell.length_c   1.000
_cell.angle_alpha   90.00
_cell.angle_beta   90.00
_cell.angle_gamma   90.00
#
_symmetry.space_group_name_H-M   'P 1'
#
loop_
_entity.id
_entity.type
_entity.pdbx_description
1 polymer ?
#
loop_
_entity_poly.entity_id
_entity_poly.type
_entity_poly.pdbx_seq_one_letter_code
_entity_poly.pdbx_strand_id
1 'polypeptide(L)'
;MNTIYVEKLNALEASMISYMKEAEPSYGHDDVNKCVDILKEYLQKISESKSKVEGEEIVESTVISMNRLNEKCDYGLIETGEREQIADIIISAAADKGYTTLEEDITEEWREW
;
A
#
# COMPACT_ATOMS: atom_id res chain seq x y z
N MET A 1 11.04 8.16 8.80
CA MET A 1 10.17 8.05 7.61
C MET A 1 10.06 9.43 7.00
N ASN A 2 10.22 9.57 5.67
CA ASN A 2 10.14 10.85 4.96
C ASN A 2 8.74 11.48 5.16
N THR A 3 8.67 12.79 5.42
CA THR A 3 7.43 13.53 5.68
C THR A 3 6.36 13.33 4.60
N ILE A 4 6.76 13.23 3.33
CA ILE A 4 5.82 13.02 2.21
C ILE A 4 5.06 11.70 2.37
N TYR A 5 5.73 10.62 2.78
CA TYR A 5 5.07 9.32 2.97
C TYR A 5 4.18 9.31 4.21
N VAL A 6 4.51 10.07 5.25
CA VAL A 6 3.61 10.24 6.39
C VAL A 6 2.31 10.93 5.95
N GLU A 7 2.40 11.96 5.12
CA GLU A 7 1.21 12.64 4.59
C GLU A 7 0.37 11.72 3.69
N LYS A 8 1.00 10.94 2.79
CA LYS A 8 0.29 9.97 1.94
C LYS A 8 -0.41 8.88 2.76
N LEU A 9 0.25 8.33 3.78
CA LEU A 9 -0.35 7.33 4.67
C LEU A 9 -1.54 7.89 5.44
N ASN A 10 -1.41 9.12 5.98
CA ASN A 10 -2.50 9.77 6.69
C ASN A 10 -3.70 10.06 5.76
N ALA A 11 -3.44 10.43 4.51
CA ALA A 11 -4.49 10.65 3.52
C ALA A 11 -5.24 9.35 3.17
N LEU A 12 -4.50 8.26 2.95
CA LEU A 12 -5.07 6.93 2.72
C LEU A 12 -5.93 6.49 3.92
N GLU A 13 -5.38 6.56 5.13
CA GLU A 13 -6.11 6.20 6.36
C GLU A 13 -7.40 7.01 6.51
N ALA A 14 -7.33 8.33 6.28
CA ALA A 14 -8.50 9.21 6.37
C ALA A 14 -9.56 8.84 5.32
N SER A 15 -9.16 8.52 4.08
CA SER A 15 -10.05 8.06 3.01
C SER A 15 -10.80 6.78 3.42
N MET A 16 -10.06 5.76 3.87
CA MET A 16 -10.61 4.48 4.30
C MET A 16 -11.56 4.61 5.50
N ILE A 17 -11.22 5.47 6.47
CA ILE A 17 -12.07 5.75 7.64
C ILE A 17 -13.33 6.52 7.22
N SER A 18 -13.22 7.45 6.28
CA SER A 18 -14.37 8.20 5.78
C SER A 18 -15.37 7.27 5.12
N TYR A 19 -14.91 6.43 4.19
CA TYR A 19 -15.75 5.43 3.53
C TYR A 19 -16.39 4.47 4.53
N MET A 20 -15.61 3.94 5.48
CA MET A 20 -16.10 3.03 6.51
C MET A 20 -17.27 3.62 7.33
N LYS A 21 -17.22 4.92 7.65
CA LYS A 21 -18.29 5.60 8.39
C LYS A 21 -19.55 5.81 7.55
N GLU A 22 -19.42 5.94 6.24
CA GLU A 22 -20.54 6.22 5.34
C GLU A 22 -21.20 4.94 4.83
N ALA A 23 -20.42 3.91 4.53
CA ALA A 23 -20.87 2.69 3.87
C ALA A 23 -21.09 1.51 4.82
N GLU A 24 -20.62 1.58 6.08
CA GLU A 24 -20.67 0.51 7.07
C GLU A 24 -20.23 -0.88 6.51
N PRO A 25 -19.03 -0.99 5.92
CA PRO A 25 -18.54 -2.21 5.30
C PRO A 25 -18.22 -3.29 6.36
N SER A 26 -17.84 -4.48 5.90
CA SER A 26 -17.49 -5.61 6.77
C SER A 26 -16.15 -5.44 7.53
N TYR A 27 -15.29 -4.51 7.08
CA TYR A 27 -14.00 -4.23 7.72
C TYR A 27 -14.12 -3.17 8.82
N GLY A 28 -13.18 -3.19 9.76
CA GLY A 28 -13.11 -2.21 10.85
C GLY A 28 -11.82 -1.41 10.89
N HIS A 29 -11.71 -0.54 11.91
CA HIS A 29 -10.50 0.24 12.19
C HIS A 29 -9.23 -0.62 12.28
N ASP A 30 -9.32 -1.82 12.85
CA ASP A 30 -8.17 -2.72 12.96
C ASP A 30 -7.65 -3.21 11.60
N ASP A 31 -8.52 -3.32 10.60
CA ASP A 31 -8.13 -3.72 9.25
C ASP A 31 -7.53 -2.53 8.47
N VAL A 32 -8.08 -1.31 8.66
CA VAL A 32 -7.47 -0.07 8.16
C VAL A 32 -6.06 0.12 8.75
N ASN A 33 -5.92 -0.05 10.06
CA ASN A 33 -4.62 0.07 10.73
C ASN A 33 -3.60 -0.93 10.17
N LYS A 34 -4.02 -2.17 9.92
CA LYS A 34 -3.15 -3.19 9.29
C LYS A 34 -2.73 -2.81 7.88
N CYS A 35 -3.63 -2.24 7.07
CA CYS A 35 -3.29 -1.73 5.74
C CYS A 35 -2.17 -0.69 5.84
N VAL A 36 -2.35 0.30 6.72
CA VAL A 36 -1.35 1.35 6.96
C VAL A 36 -0.04 0.77 7.48
N ASP A 37 -0.08 -0.20 8.39
CA ASP A 37 1.13 -0.81 8.96
C ASP A 37 1.91 -1.65 7.94
N ILE A 38 1.23 -2.36 7.02
CA ILE A 38 1.89 -3.04 5.89
C ILE A 38 2.67 -2.02 5.05
N LEU A 39 2.10 -0.85 4.76
CA LEU A 39 2.80 0.18 4.00
C LEU A 39 3.95 0.84 4.77
N LYS A 40 3.82 1.03 6.09
CA LYS A 40 4.93 1.50 6.92
C LYS A 40 6.10 0.51 6.89
N GLU A 41 5.80 -0.79 6.99
CA GLU A 41 6.80 -1.85 6.91
C GLU A 41 7.47 -1.87 5.54
N TYR A 42 6.69 -1.76 4.46
CA TYR A 42 7.20 -1.61 3.10
C TYR A 42 8.17 -0.42 2.98
N LEU A 43 7.75 0.76 3.41
CA LEU A 43 8.56 1.98 3.35
C LEU A 43 9.87 1.85 4.13
N GLN A 44 9.85 1.17 5.27
CA GLN A 44 11.07 0.87 6.01
C GLN A 44 11.98 -0.07 5.20
N LYS A 45 11.48 -1.23 4.79
CA LYS A 45 12.26 -2.25 4.08
C LYS A 45 12.83 -1.73 2.76
N ILE A 46 12.03 -1.05 1.94
CA ILE A 46 12.48 -0.53 0.65
C ILE A 46 13.56 0.54 0.85
N SER A 47 13.48 1.35 1.92
CA SER A 47 14.54 2.33 2.22
C SER A 47 15.88 1.67 2.57
N GLU A 48 15.83 0.54 3.27
CA GLU A 48 17.00 -0.22 3.75
C GLU A 48 17.58 -1.19 2.71
N SER A 49 16.79 -1.54 1.69
CA SER A 49 17.19 -2.43 0.59
C SER A 49 18.43 -1.92 -0.17
N LYS A 50 19.18 -2.86 -0.75
CA LYS A 50 20.50 -2.62 -1.34
C LYS A 50 20.56 -2.88 -2.84
N SER A 51 19.51 -3.46 -3.43
CA SER A 51 19.46 -3.78 -4.85
C SER A 51 18.04 -3.76 -5.40
N LYS A 52 17.92 -3.60 -6.72
CA LYS A 52 16.63 -3.66 -7.41
C LYS A 52 15.91 -5.00 -7.18
N VAL A 53 16.65 -6.11 -7.21
CA VAL A 53 16.09 -7.46 -6.97
C VAL A 53 15.47 -7.57 -5.58
N GLU A 54 16.19 -7.12 -4.54
CA GLU A 54 15.65 -7.08 -3.18
C GLU A 54 14.42 -6.15 -3.09
N GLY A 55 14.45 -5.03 -3.82
CA GLY A 55 13.30 -4.13 -3.93
C GLY A 55 12.07 -4.77 -4.55
N GLU A 56 12.24 -5.53 -5.64
CA GLU A 56 11.16 -6.28 -6.30
C GLU A 56 10.55 -7.33 -5.37
N GLU A 57 11.38 -8.09 -4.63
CA GLU A 57 10.91 -9.06 -3.63
C GLU A 57 10.10 -8.39 -2.50
N ILE A 58 10.51 -7.20 -2.06
CA ILE A 58 9.80 -6.41 -1.05
C ILE A 58 8.45 -5.93 -1.59
N VAL A 59 8.38 -5.49 -2.86
CA VAL A 59 7.15 -5.06 -3.53
C VAL A 59 6.18 -6.23 -3.64
N GLU A 60 6.61 -7.37 -4.19
CA GLU A 60 5.80 -8.59 -4.30
C GLU A 60 5.22 -8.99 -2.94
N SER A 61 6.07 -9.11 -1.91
CA SER A 61 5.64 -9.48 -0.57
C SER A 61 4.62 -8.50 0.02
N THR A 62 4.72 -7.22 -0.31
CA THR A 62 3.80 -6.17 0.15
C THR A 62 2.45 -6.32 -0.53
N VAL A 63 2.42 -6.48 -1.85
CA VAL A 63 1.19 -6.65 -2.63
C VAL A 63 0.45 -7.92 -2.23
N ILE A 64 1.16 -9.04 -2.04
CA ILE A 64 0.56 -10.30 -1.56
C ILE A 64 -0.04 -10.12 -0.15
N SER A 65 0.61 -9.35 0.72
CA SER A 65 0.07 -9.07 2.06
C SER A 65 -1.21 -8.22 1.99
N MET A 66 -1.27 -7.27 1.05
CA MET A 66 -2.48 -6.49 0.76
C MET A 66 -3.61 -7.34 0.21
N ASN A 67 -3.33 -8.23 -0.75
CA ASN A 67 -4.34 -9.16 -1.31
C ASN A 67 -4.99 -9.97 -0.20
N ARG A 68 -4.18 -10.58 0.69
CA ARG A 68 -4.66 -11.39 1.82
C ARG A 68 -5.49 -10.58 2.81
N LEU A 69 -5.08 -9.35 3.10
CA LEU A 69 -5.82 -8.46 3.99
C LEU A 69 -7.17 -8.08 3.38
N ASN A 70 -7.20 -7.76 2.08
CA ASN A 70 -8.42 -7.41 1.38
C ASN A 70 -9.37 -8.62 1.28
N GLU A 71 -8.86 -9.81 0.95
CA GLU A 71 -9.63 -11.07 0.93
C GLU A 71 -10.26 -11.37 2.30
N LYS A 72 -9.51 -11.19 3.40
CA LYS A 72 -10.04 -11.32 4.77
C LYS A 72 -11.20 -10.36 5.07
N CYS A 73 -11.29 -9.26 4.32
CA CYS A 73 -12.33 -8.25 4.43
C CYS A 73 -13.41 -8.39 3.33
N ASP A 74 -13.58 -9.60 2.78
CA ASP A 74 -14.51 -9.90 1.67
C ASP A 74 -14.31 -8.97 0.46
N TYR A 75 -13.06 -8.58 0.20
CA TYR A 75 -12.62 -7.65 -0.85
C TYR A 75 -13.15 -6.22 -0.74
N GLY A 76 -13.77 -5.84 0.39
CA GLY A 76 -14.34 -4.51 0.60
C GLY A 76 -13.39 -3.50 1.24
N LEU A 77 -12.14 -3.85 1.56
CA LEU A 77 -11.20 -2.94 2.23
C LEU A 77 -10.55 -1.94 1.26
N ILE A 78 -10.22 -2.38 0.05
CA ILE A 78 -9.48 -1.59 -0.95
C ILE A 78 -10.40 -1.23 -2.12
N GLU A 79 -11.04 -0.07 -2.00
CA GLU A 79 -11.87 0.54 -3.04
C GLU A 79 -11.03 1.27 -4.09
N THR A 80 -11.62 1.58 -5.25
CA THR A 80 -10.90 2.11 -6.44
C THR A 80 -9.96 3.28 -6.13
N GLY A 81 -10.35 4.21 -5.25
CA GLY A 81 -9.52 5.37 -4.89
C GLY A 81 -8.33 5.00 -4.00
N GLU A 82 -8.51 4.03 -3.12
CA GLU A 82 -7.47 3.48 -2.26
C GLU A 82 -6.45 2.67 -3.08
N ARG A 83 -6.89 1.99 -4.15
CA ARG A 83 -5.99 1.26 -5.07
C ARG A 83 -4.92 2.20 -5.64
N GLU A 84 -5.34 3.35 -6.16
CA GLU A 84 -4.44 4.35 -6.74
C GLU A 84 -3.47 4.91 -5.68
N GLN A 85 -3.95 5.20 -4.47
CA GLN A 85 -3.11 5.71 -3.39
C GLN A 85 -2.06 4.69 -2.92
N ILE A 86 -2.46 3.42 -2.75
CA ILE A 86 -1.55 2.34 -2.35
C ILE A 86 -0.48 2.12 -3.42
N ALA A 87 -0.88 2.05 -4.68
CA ALA A 87 0.03 1.90 -5.82
C ALA A 87 1.05 3.04 -5.87
N ASP A 88 0.58 4.29 -5.77
CA ASP A 88 1.42 5.49 -5.82
C ASP A 88 2.44 5.53 -4.66
N ILE A 89 2.06 5.13 -3.45
CA ILE A 89 3.00 5.02 -2.31
C ILE A 89 4.10 4.00 -2.63
N ILE A 90 3.73 2.83 -3.16
CA ILE A 90 4.69 1.76 -3.46
C ILE A 90 5.64 2.20 -4.59
N ILE A 91 5.09 2.66 -5.71
CA ILE A 91 5.85 3.09 -6.90
C ILE A 91 6.77 4.27 -6.56
N SER A 92 6.26 5.29 -5.87
CA SER A 92 7.06 6.47 -5.48
C SER A 92 8.28 6.09 -4.64
N ALA A 93 8.12 5.22 -3.65
CA ALA A 93 9.23 4.83 -2.77
C ALA A 93 10.27 3.96 -3.49
N ALA A 94 9.84 3.09 -4.41
CA ALA A 94 10.75 2.32 -5.24
C ALA A 94 11.48 3.23 -6.27
N ALA A 95 10.80 4.24 -6.80
CA ALA A 95 11.38 5.22 -7.71
C ALA A 95 12.42 6.11 -7.01
N ASP A 96 12.18 6.51 -5.76
CA ASP A 96 13.16 7.23 -4.92
C ASP A 96 14.46 6.44 -4.72
N LYS A 97 14.37 5.10 -4.70
CA LYS A 97 15.53 4.19 -4.64
C LYS A 97 16.18 3.93 -6.00
N GLY A 98 15.56 4.39 -7.08
CA GLY A 98 16.00 4.16 -8.46
C GLY A 98 15.72 2.75 -8.97
N TYR A 99 14.74 2.03 -8.41
CA TYR A 99 14.40 0.67 -8.82
C TYR A 99 13.35 0.62 -9.93
N THR A 100 12.55 1.68 -10.05
CA THR A 100 11.52 1.84 -11.08
C THR A 100 11.44 3.31 -11.53
N THR A 101 10.59 3.59 -12.51
CA THR A 101 10.14 4.95 -12.84
C THR A 101 8.70 5.17 -12.35
N LEU A 102 8.27 6.42 -12.24
CA LEU A 102 6.90 6.75 -11.84
C LEU A 102 5.83 6.33 -12.87
N GLU A 103 6.24 5.98 -14.09
CA GLU A 103 5.35 5.53 -15.17
C GLU A 103 5.15 4.01 -15.19
N GLU A 104 5.95 3.26 -14.43
CA GLU A 104 5.95 1.80 -14.40
C GLU A 104 5.22 1.30 -13.14
N ASP A 105 4.06 0.68 -13.31
CA ASP A 105 3.31 0.03 -12.22
C ASP A 105 3.93 -1.32 -11.87
N ILE A 106 4.96 -1.28 -11.02
CA ILE A 106 5.66 -2.47 -10.53
C ILE A 106 4.81 -3.34 -9.60
N THR A 107 3.55 -3.01 -9.35
CA THR A 107 2.69 -3.80 -8.47
C THR A 107 1.65 -4.60 -9.26
N GLU A 108 1.43 -4.27 -10.55
CA GLU A 108 0.37 -4.84 -11.40
C GLU A 108 0.45 -6.37 -11.50
N GLU A 109 1.66 -6.94 -11.60
CA GLU A 109 1.87 -8.38 -11.74
C GLU A 109 1.24 -9.21 -10.60
N TRP A 110 1.21 -8.66 -9.39
CA TRP A 110 0.75 -9.38 -8.20
C TRP A 110 -0.58 -8.87 -7.65
N ARG A 111 -1.12 -7.78 -8.20
CA ARG A 111 -2.29 -7.10 -7.63
C ARG A 111 -3.58 -7.87 -7.93
N GLU A 112 -4.37 -8.16 -6.90
CA GLU A 112 -5.71 -8.76 -7.03
C GLU A 112 -6.85 -7.81 -6.62
N TRP A 113 -6.51 -6.61 -6.15
CA TRP A 113 -7.43 -5.52 -5.82
C TRP A 113 -7.46 -4.50 -6.95
#